data_AF-A0A353G7G8-F1
#
_entry.id   AF-A0A353G7G8-F1
#
_cell.length_a   1.000
_cell.length_b   1.000
_cell.length_c   1.000
_cell.angle_alpha   90.00
_cell.angle_beta   90.00
_cell.angle_gamma   90.00
#
_symmetry.space_group_name_H-M   'P 1'
#
loop_
_entity.id
_entity.type
_entity.pdbx_description
1 polymer ?
#
loop_
_entity_poly.entity_id
_entity_poly.type
_entity_poly.pdbx_seq_one_letter_code
_entity_poly.pdbx_strand_id
1 'polypeptide(L)'
;AATSVSTRLDYWRAAEQITVANPILGTGPGTFQRPYALIKKPDSEMARLTHNDYLEQFSDSGFPGGLTYTVWIFLALAVLGKIIWGKWGNKGTVSFAIFTGFAGWVVQGFGEFSLYIPALAWTTFTLLGCLVGQNVNQFDK
;
A
#
# COMPACT_ATOMS: atom_id res chain seq x y z
N ALA A 1 -24.03 -15.19 -7.84
CA ALA A 1 -22.95 -14.67 -6.97
C ALA A 1 -21.76 -14.33 -7.85
N ALA A 2 -21.40 -13.06 -7.96
CA ALA A 2 -20.21 -12.65 -8.71
C ALA A 2 -18.95 -13.23 -8.02
N THR A 3 -18.04 -13.79 -8.81
CA THR A 3 -16.77 -14.31 -8.29
C THR A 3 -15.92 -13.16 -7.76
N SER A 4 -15.23 -13.37 -6.63
CA SER A 4 -14.49 -12.33 -5.88
C SER A 4 -13.56 -11.45 -6.73
N VAL A 5 -13.05 -11.97 -7.86
CA VAL A 5 -12.20 -11.23 -8.80
C VAL A 5 -12.99 -10.25 -9.68
N SER A 6 -14.14 -10.65 -10.21
CA SER A 6 -14.98 -9.79 -11.05
C SER A 6 -15.48 -8.56 -10.29
N THR A 7 -15.81 -8.74 -9.00
CA THR A 7 -16.23 -7.65 -8.12
C THR A 7 -15.09 -6.67 -7.84
N ARG A 8 -13.86 -7.17 -7.64
CA ARG A 8 -12.66 -6.32 -7.44
C ARG A 8 -12.33 -5.47 -8.67
N LEU A 9 -12.43 -6.05 -9.88
CA LEU A 9 -12.22 -5.29 -11.11
C LEU A 9 -13.20 -4.12 -11.26
N ASP A 10 -14.44 -4.28 -10.79
CA ASP A 10 -15.41 -3.20 -10.78
C ASP A 10 -15.05 -2.10 -9.77
N TYR A 11 -14.50 -2.46 -8.60
CA TYR A 11 -13.98 -1.47 -7.64
C TYR A 11 -12.76 -0.72 -8.19
N TRP A 12 -11.87 -1.40 -8.90
CA TRP A 12 -10.67 -0.80 -9.47
C TRP A 12 -10.99 0.21 -10.56
N ARG A 13 -11.89 -0.15 -11.48
CA ARG A 13 -12.41 0.78 -12.49
C ARG A 13 -13.07 2.00 -11.87
N ALA A 14 -13.82 1.81 -10.78
CA ALA A 14 -14.40 2.92 -10.06
C ALA A 14 -13.32 3.81 -9.42
N ALA A 15 -12.29 3.22 -8.83
CA ALA A 15 -11.17 3.98 -8.25
C ALA A 15 -10.50 4.87 -9.30
N GLU A 16 -10.20 4.32 -10.49
CA GLU A 16 -9.65 5.08 -11.62
C GLU A 16 -10.55 6.26 -12.02
N GLN A 17 -11.87 6.03 -12.15
CA GLN A 17 -12.83 7.09 -12.48
C GLN A 17 -12.86 8.18 -11.40
N ILE A 18 -12.81 7.79 -10.13
CA ILE A 18 -12.81 8.70 -8.99
C ILE A 18 -11.53 9.54 -8.96
N THR A 19 -10.37 8.92 -9.21
CA THR A 19 -9.08 9.62 -9.33
C THR A 19 -9.10 10.62 -10.47
N VAL A 20 -9.58 10.25 -11.65
CA VAL A 20 -9.66 11.17 -12.80
C VAL A 20 -10.61 12.33 -12.51
N ALA A 21 -11.72 12.08 -11.80
CA ALA A 21 -12.66 13.13 -11.40
C ALA A 21 -12.11 14.05 -10.29
N ASN A 22 -11.20 13.56 -9.44
CA ASN A 22 -10.64 14.29 -8.30
C ASN A 22 -9.09 14.18 -8.27
N PRO A 23 -8.39 14.68 -9.30
CA PRO A 23 -7.00 14.29 -9.56
C PRO A 23 -5.99 14.81 -8.55
N ILE A 24 -6.30 15.90 -7.82
CA ILE A 24 -5.34 16.54 -6.92
C ILE A 24 -5.50 16.05 -5.49
N LEU A 25 -6.71 16.18 -4.92
CA LEU A 25 -6.95 15.88 -3.50
C LEU A 25 -7.69 14.56 -3.29
N GLY A 26 -8.13 13.89 -4.36
CA GLY A 26 -9.05 12.76 -4.25
C GLY A 26 -10.35 13.17 -3.56
N THR A 27 -11.00 12.20 -2.92
CA THR A 27 -12.23 12.43 -2.15
C THR A 27 -12.02 12.47 -0.63
N GLY A 28 -10.78 12.32 -0.17
CA GLY A 28 -10.36 12.25 1.22
C GLY A 28 -9.99 10.82 1.67
N PRO A 29 -9.08 10.63 2.65
CA PRO A 29 -8.70 9.30 3.15
C PRO A 29 -9.88 8.48 3.71
N GLY A 30 -10.00 7.23 3.25
CA GLY A 30 -11.03 6.27 3.64
C GLY A 30 -12.43 6.61 3.12
N THR A 31 -12.55 7.34 2.02
CA THR A 31 -13.85 7.85 1.55
C THR A 31 -14.40 7.13 0.33
N PHE A 32 -13.64 6.24 -0.32
CA PHE A 32 -13.99 5.50 -1.54
C PHE A 32 -15.46 5.04 -1.62
N GLN A 33 -16.03 4.52 -0.52
CA GLN A 33 -17.43 4.06 -0.47
C GLN A 33 -18.45 5.08 -1.00
N ARG A 34 -18.25 6.37 -0.71
CA ARG A 34 -19.21 7.44 -1.03
C ARG A 34 -19.32 7.70 -2.53
N PRO A 35 -18.24 8.04 -3.25
CA PRO A 35 -18.30 8.19 -4.69
C PRO A 35 -18.58 6.85 -5.39
N TYR A 36 -18.12 5.72 -4.84
CA TYR A 36 -18.44 4.40 -5.41
C TYR A 36 -19.95 4.13 -5.43
N ALA A 37 -20.68 4.52 -4.38
CA ALA A 37 -22.14 4.37 -4.32
C ALA A 37 -22.86 5.07 -5.49
N LEU A 38 -22.27 6.13 -6.05
CA LEU A 38 -22.86 6.92 -7.14
C LEU A 38 -22.59 6.33 -8.52
N ILE A 39 -21.51 5.56 -8.68
CA ILE A 39 -21.03 5.08 -9.99
C ILE A 39 -21.04 3.56 -10.15
N LYS A 40 -21.29 2.80 -9.08
CA LYS A 40 -21.38 1.33 -9.13
C LYS A 40 -22.54 0.89 -10.03
N LYS A 41 -22.43 -0.32 -10.59
CA LYS A 41 -23.56 -0.94 -11.31
C LYS A 41 -24.69 -1.28 -10.32
N PRO A 42 -25.96 -1.40 -10.79
CA PRO A 42 -27.09 -1.78 -9.94
C PRO A 42 -26.82 -3.06 -9.15
N ASP A 43 -26.28 -4.09 -9.82
CA ASP A 43 -26.03 -5.41 -9.24
C ASP A 43 -24.68 -5.53 -8.50
N SER A 44 -23.84 -4.48 -8.52
CA SER A 44 -22.57 -4.49 -7.78
C SER A 44 -22.82 -4.34 -6.28
N GLU A 45 -22.12 -5.14 -5.49
CA GLU A 45 -22.10 -5.01 -4.02
C GLU A 45 -21.42 -3.69 -3.61
N MET A 46 -21.80 -3.19 -2.42
CA MET A 46 -21.12 -2.04 -1.84
C MET A 46 -19.74 -2.43 -1.31
N ALA A 47 -18.75 -1.57 -1.53
CA ALA A 47 -17.42 -1.72 -0.97
C ALA A 47 -17.04 -0.48 -0.16
N ARG A 48 -16.36 -0.71 0.97
CA ARG A 48 -15.80 0.36 1.78
C ARG A 48 -14.47 0.87 1.24
N LEU A 49 -13.70 -0.04 0.65
CA LEU A 49 -12.36 0.17 0.10
C LEU A 49 -12.28 -0.55 -1.25
N THR A 50 -11.33 -0.16 -2.07
CA THR A 50 -11.07 -0.65 -3.44
C THR A 50 -10.53 -2.07 -3.50
N HIS A 51 -10.11 -2.66 -2.37
CA HIS A 51 -9.32 -3.90 -2.33
C HIS A 51 -8.03 -3.79 -3.15
N ASN A 52 -7.39 -2.63 -3.11
CA ASN A 52 -6.07 -2.40 -3.66
C ASN A 52 -5.50 -1.14 -2.99
N ASP A 53 -4.51 -1.29 -2.10
CA ASP A 53 -3.95 -0.17 -1.33
C ASP A 53 -3.49 0.99 -2.23
N TYR A 54 -2.97 0.69 -3.43
CA TYR A 54 -2.50 1.70 -4.39
C TYR A 54 -3.66 2.50 -4.97
N LEU A 55 -4.67 1.82 -5.52
CA LEU A 55 -5.85 2.47 -6.10
C LEU A 55 -6.62 3.25 -5.03
N GLU A 56 -6.67 2.74 -3.80
CA GLU A 56 -7.23 3.48 -2.66
C GLU A 56 -6.50 4.82 -2.47
N GLN A 57 -5.15 4.83 -2.46
CA GLN A 57 -4.41 6.08 -2.32
C GLN A 57 -4.67 7.05 -3.47
N PHE A 58 -4.80 6.55 -4.70
CA PHE A 58 -5.14 7.39 -5.85
C PHE A 58 -6.57 7.92 -5.80
N SER A 59 -7.56 7.15 -5.38
CA SER A 59 -8.96 7.61 -5.31
C SER A 59 -9.18 8.56 -4.13
N ASP A 60 -8.57 8.25 -2.99
CA ASP A 60 -8.76 9.02 -1.76
C ASP A 60 -7.92 10.30 -1.73
N SER A 61 -6.71 10.27 -2.27
CA SER A 61 -5.73 11.37 -2.11
C SER A 61 -5.21 11.94 -3.44
N GLY A 62 -5.79 11.52 -4.58
CA GLY A 62 -5.40 11.98 -5.91
C GLY A 62 -4.01 11.48 -6.33
N PHE A 63 -3.52 12.02 -7.45
CA PHE A 63 -2.18 11.73 -7.96
C PHE A 63 -1.06 12.07 -6.96
N PRO A 64 -1.07 13.21 -6.25
CA PRO A 64 -0.04 13.51 -5.25
C PRO A 64 0.07 12.43 -4.17
N GLY A 65 -1.06 12.00 -3.60
CA GLY A 65 -1.07 10.96 -2.57
C GLY A 65 -0.66 9.59 -3.11
N GLY A 66 -1.28 9.16 -4.22
CA GLY A 66 -0.97 7.87 -4.85
C GLY A 66 0.49 7.76 -5.31
N LEU A 67 1.06 8.82 -5.90
CA LEU A 67 2.47 8.84 -6.29
C LEU A 67 3.40 8.88 -5.08
N THR A 68 3.08 9.65 -4.04
CA THR A 68 3.90 9.69 -2.82
C THR A 68 3.97 8.31 -2.16
N TYR A 69 2.83 7.62 -2.04
CA TYR A 69 2.79 6.26 -1.52
C TYR A 69 3.59 5.28 -2.39
N THR A 70 3.43 5.36 -3.70
CA THR A 70 4.16 4.52 -4.67
C THR A 70 5.67 4.74 -4.57
N VAL A 71 6.12 6.00 -4.55
CA VAL A 71 7.53 6.37 -4.39
C VAL A 71 8.07 5.88 -3.06
N TRP A 72 7.31 6.04 -1.97
CA TRP A 72 7.71 5.55 -0.66
C TRP A 72 7.96 4.03 -0.65
N ILE A 73 7.11 3.23 -1.30
CA ILE A 73 7.32 1.78 -1.44
C ILE A 73 8.63 1.48 -2.16
N PHE A 74 8.88 2.12 -3.31
CA PHE A 74 10.12 1.89 -4.08
C PHE A 74 11.36 2.31 -3.29
N LEU A 75 11.31 3.45 -2.60
CA LEU A 75 12.41 3.90 -1.74
C LEU A 75 12.64 2.94 -0.57
N ALA A 76 11.59 2.46 0.08
CA ALA A 76 11.69 1.48 1.16
C ALA A 76 12.35 0.18 0.66
N LEU A 77 11.87 -0.38 -0.46
CA LEU A 77 12.47 -1.58 -1.06
C LEU A 77 13.93 -1.36 -1.46
N ALA A 78 14.27 -0.19 -2.02
CA ALA A 78 15.65 0.14 -2.40
C ALA A 78 16.58 0.28 -1.18
N VAL A 79 16.12 0.95 -0.12
CA VAL A 79 16.88 1.10 1.14
C VAL A 79 17.09 -0.25 1.79
N LEU A 80 16.04 -1.06 1.92
CA LEU A 80 16.16 -2.41 2.47
C LEU A 80 17.07 -3.28 1.59
N GLY A 81 16.98 -3.16 0.26
CA GLY A 81 17.87 -3.87 -0.64
C GLY A 81 19.34 -3.51 -0.43
N LYS A 82 19.65 -2.23 -0.17
CA LYS A 82 21.00 -1.80 0.21
C LYS A 82 21.46 -2.34 1.56
N ILE A 83 20.55 -2.51 2.52
CA ILE A 83 20.83 -3.12 3.82
C ILE A 83 21.14 -4.62 3.67
N ILE A 84 20.35 -5.35 2.89
CA ILE A 84 20.46 -6.81 2.74
C ILE A 84 21.64 -7.21 1.86
N TRP A 85 21.77 -6.59 0.69
CA TRP A 85 22.76 -6.98 -0.32
C TRP A 85 23.96 -6.04 -0.41
N GLY A 86 23.85 -4.82 0.12
CA GLY A 86 24.90 -3.82 0.07
C GLY A 86 25.90 -3.91 1.23
N LYS A 87 26.70 -2.86 1.35
CA LYS A 87 27.68 -2.69 2.45
C LYS A 87 27.08 -2.05 3.71
N TRP A 88 25.80 -1.69 3.65
CA TRP A 88 25.16 -0.81 4.64
C TRP A 88 24.55 -1.55 5.82
N GLY A 89 24.66 -2.88 5.90
CA GLY A 89 23.96 -3.57 6.96
C GLY A 89 24.35 -4.97 7.33
N ASN A 90 23.77 -5.37 8.46
CA ASN A 90 23.88 -6.70 9.03
C ASN A 90 23.07 -7.70 8.19
N LYS A 91 23.78 -8.60 7.50
CA LYS A 91 23.22 -9.66 6.64
C LYS A 91 22.61 -10.83 7.43
N GLY A 92 21.94 -10.52 8.54
CA GLY A 92 21.32 -11.51 9.41
C GLY A 92 20.01 -12.05 8.83
N THR A 93 19.66 -13.27 9.23
CA THR A 93 18.40 -13.93 8.88
C THR A 93 17.17 -13.08 9.19
N VAL A 94 17.21 -12.31 10.29
CA VAL A 94 16.11 -11.42 10.70
C VAL A 94 15.91 -10.28 9.70
N SER A 95 16.99 -9.63 9.24
CA SER A 95 16.92 -8.58 8.22
C SER A 95 16.27 -9.10 6.94
N PHE A 96 16.68 -10.29 6.48
CA PHE A 96 16.12 -10.92 5.29
C PHE A 96 14.64 -11.30 5.47
N ALA A 97 14.25 -11.79 6.65
CA ALA A 97 12.85 -12.08 6.98
C ALA A 97 11.98 -10.82 6.96
N ILE A 98 12.48 -9.69 7.49
CA ILE A 98 11.77 -8.41 7.44
C ILE A 98 11.63 -7.92 6.00
N PHE A 99 12.70 -7.99 5.21
CA PHE A 99 12.65 -7.60 3.79
C PHE A 99 11.63 -8.42 3.00
N THR A 100 11.67 -9.75 3.11
CA THR A 100 10.77 -10.65 2.39
C THR A 100 9.33 -10.49 2.86
N GLY A 101 9.10 -10.31 4.16
CA GLY A 101 7.77 -9.99 4.70
C GLY A 101 7.22 -8.67 4.17
N PHE A 102 8.04 -7.62 4.12
CA PHE A 102 7.64 -6.33 3.53
C PHE A 102 7.35 -6.44 2.03
N ALA A 103 8.19 -7.14 1.27
CA ALA A 103 7.96 -7.38 -0.15
C ALA A 103 6.64 -8.15 -0.38
N GLY A 104 6.35 -9.15 0.46
CA GLY A 104 5.09 -9.88 0.45
C GLY A 104 3.89 -8.97 0.74
N TRP A 105 4.00 -8.11 1.74
CA TRP A 105 2.95 -7.13 2.09
C TRP A 105 2.67 -6.14 0.96
N VAL A 106 3.72 -5.63 0.29
CA VAL A 106 3.63 -4.78 -0.90
C VAL A 106 2.90 -5.49 -2.05
N VAL A 107 3.26 -6.74 -2.34
CA VAL A 107 2.59 -7.55 -3.38
C VAL A 107 1.14 -7.82 -3.02
N GLN A 108 0.85 -8.12 -1.75
CA GLN A 108 -0.50 -8.35 -1.26
C GLN A 108 -1.39 -7.10 -1.40
N GLY A 109 -0.81 -5.90 -1.27
CA GLY A 109 -1.52 -4.62 -1.44
C GLY A 109 -2.15 -4.42 -2.84
N PHE A 110 -1.78 -5.20 -3.85
CA PHE A 110 -2.44 -5.14 -5.17
C PHE A 110 -3.85 -5.75 -5.16
N GLY A 111 -4.18 -6.57 -4.17
CA GLY A 111 -5.49 -7.25 -4.07
C GLY A 111 -6.18 -7.09 -2.72
N GLU A 112 -5.52 -6.47 -1.75
CA GLU A 112 -6.05 -6.24 -0.40
C GLU A 112 -5.67 -4.84 0.11
N PHE A 113 -6.28 -4.46 1.23
CA PHE A 113 -6.16 -3.15 1.88
C PHE A 113 -5.38 -3.23 3.19
N SER A 114 -4.20 -3.85 3.15
CA SER A 114 -3.46 -4.18 4.39
C SER A 114 -2.99 -2.93 5.15
N LEU A 115 -2.85 -1.80 4.47
CA LEU A 115 -2.57 -0.49 5.09
C LEU A 115 -3.70 -0.02 6.03
N TYR A 116 -4.95 -0.41 5.74
CA TYR A 116 -6.13 -0.03 6.52
C TYR A 116 -6.44 -1.02 7.66
N ILE A 117 -5.63 -2.06 7.83
CA ILE A 117 -5.71 -2.99 8.96
C ILE A 117 -4.58 -2.65 9.95
N PRO A 118 -4.88 -1.97 11.08
CA PRO A 118 -3.84 -1.45 11.99
C PRO A 118 -2.86 -2.52 12.46
N ALA A 119 -3.32 -3.73 12.73
CA ALA A 119 -2.46 -4.84 13.14
C ALA A 119 -1.39 -5.17 12.08
N LEU A 120 -1.73 -5.14 10.79
CA LEU A 120 -0.77 -5.42 9.71
C LEU A 120 0.14 -4.22 9.43
N ALA A 121 -0.46 -3.03 9.35
CA ALA A 121 0.27 -1.79 9.09
C ALA A 121 1.30 -1.51 10.19
N TRP A 122 0.89 -1.51 11.46
CA TRP A 122 1.77 -1.20 12.58
C TRP A 122 2.90 -2.22 12.71
N THR A 123 2.60 -3.51 12.62
CA THR A 123 3.66 -4.54 12.63
C THR A 123 4.67 -4.31 11.52
N THR A 124 4.22 -4.01 10.30
CA THR A 124 5.10 -3.74 9.16
C THR A 124 5.99 -2.51 9.43
N PHE A 125 5.40 -1.38 9.83
CA PHE A 125 6.15 -0.16 10.12
C PHE A 125 7.12 -0.30 11.29
N THR A 126 6.73 -1.02 12.36
CA THR A 126 7.63 -1.31 13.48
C THR A 126 8.83 -2.14 13.05
N LEU A 127 8.62 -3.22 12.29
CA LEU A 127 9.72 -4.08 11.82
C LEU A 127 10.67 -3.32 10.88
N LEU A 128 10.13 -2.50 9.97
CA LEU A 128 10.94 -1.63 9.12
C LEU A 128 11.77 -0.64 9.94
N GLY A 129 11.16 0.01 10.94
CA GLY A 129 11.85 0.94 11.84
C GLY A 129 12.96 0.25 12.63
N CYS A 130 12.71 -0.94 13.19
CA CYS A 130 13.72 -1.73 13.89
C CYS A 130 14.91 -2.07 12.99
N LEU A 131 14.65 -2.49 11.75
CA LEU A 131 15.71 -2.84 10.80
C LEU A 131 16.55 -1.62 10.40
N VAL A 132 15.92 -0.49 10.09
CA VAL A 132 16.66 0.74 9.76
C VAL A 132 17.48 1.23 10.97
N GLY A 133 16.90 1.21 12.17
CA GLY A 133 17.57 1.65 13.40
C GLY A 133 18.80 0.80 13.77
N GLN A 134 18.79 -0.51 13.48
CA GLN A 134 19.96 -1.37 13.68
C GLN A 134 21.16 -0.96 12.81
N ASN A 135 20.92 -0.46 11.61
CA ASN A 135 21.99 -0.09 10.68
C ASN A 135 22.62 1.27 11.00
N VAL A 136 21.84 2.24 11.49
CA VAL A 136 22.39 3.54 11.96
C VAL A 136 23.46 3.32 13.03
N ASN A 137 23.19 2.44 13.99
CA ASN A 137 24.12 2.11 15.07
C ASN A 137 25.40 1.36 14.61
N GLN A 138 25.47 0.88 13.37
CA GLN A 138 26.68 0.25 12.82
C GLN A 138 27.64 1.28 12.20
N PHE A 139 27.15 2.44 11.76
CA PHE A 139 28.01 3.52 11.24
C PHE A 139 28.68 4.32 12.35
N ASP A 140 28.11 4.34 13.56
CA ASP A 140 28.65 5.03 14.74
C ASP A 140 29.68 4.20 15.54
N LYS A 141 30.09 3.02 15.03
CA LYS A 141 31.14 2.17 15.59
C LYS A 141 32.37 2.15 14.70
#